data_AF-A0A392WBJ6-F1
#
_entry.id   AF-A0A392WBJ6-F1
#
_cell.length_a   1.000
_cell.length_b   1.000
_cell.length_c   1.000
_cell.angle_alpha   90.00
_cell.angle_beta   90.00
_cell.angle_gamma   90.00
#
_symmetry.space_group_name_H-M   'P 1'
#
loop_
_entity.id
_entity.type
_entity.pdbx_description
1 polymer ?
#
loop_
_entity_poly.entity_id
_entity_poly.type
_entity_poly.pdbx_seq_one_letter_code
_entity_poly.pdbx_strand_id
1 'polypeptide(L)' 'MEQMQIFTGGMKIQHRMHLDASADGSIKIKTGEEVKELIEQMCQNEYNMNNERSTRTPG' A
#
# COMPACT_ATOMS: atom_id res chain seq x y z
N MET A 1 14.22 -12.12 -4.11
CA MET A 1 13.20 -11.62 -5.07
C MET A 1 11.99 -12.55 -5.23
N GLU A 2 12.09 -13.86 -4.94
CA GLU A 2 10.99 -14.82 -5.19
C GLU A 2 9.73 -14.58 -4.33
N GLN A 3 9.89 -14.20 -3.05
CA GLN A 3 8.75 -13.89 -2.16
C GLN A 3 7.88 -12.74 -2.66
N MET A 4 8.46 -11.66 -3.20
CA MET A 4 7.69 -10.53 -3.73
C MET A 4 6.92 -10.91 -5.01
N GLN A 5 7.44 -11.86 -5.80
CA GLN A 5 6.73 -12.37 -6.97
C GLN A 5 5.55 -13.25 -6.58
N ILE A 6 5.70 -14.10 -5.57
CA ILE A 6 4.60 -14.92 -5.04
C ILE A 6 3.54 -14.03 -4.39
N PHE A 7 3.96 -13.06 -3.60
CA PHE A 7 3.10 -12.08 -2.94
C PHE A 7 2.28 -11.26 -3.94
N THR A 8 2.94 -10.64 -4.93
CA THR A 8 2.25 -9.87 -5.98
C THR A 8 1.52 -10.71 -7.01
N GLY A 9 1.90 -11.99 -7.17
CA GLY A 9 1.26 -12.94 -8.10
C GLY A 9 -0.12 -13.40 -7.64
N GLY A 10 -0.35 -13.45 -6.32
CA GLY A 10 -1.66 -13.77 -5.72
C GLY A 10 -2.60 -12.57 -5.57
N MET A 11 -2.11 -11.34 -5.78
CA MET A 11 -2.90 -10.12 -5.60
C MET A 11 -3.71 -9.76 -6.84
N LYS A 12 -4.92 -9.22 -6.63
CA LYS A 12 -5.71 -8.61 -7.71
C LYS A 12 -4.97 -7.42 -8.32
N ILE A 13 -5.12 -7.21 -9.63
CA ILE A 13 -4.46 -6.14 -10.40
C ILE A 13 -4.68 -4.76 -9.76
N GLN A 14 -5.88 -4.44 -9.26
CA GLN A 14 -6.15 -3.19 -8.55
C GLN A 14 -5.31 -3.02 -7.27
N HIS A 15 -5.18 -4.06 -6.46
CA HIS A 15 -4.39 -4.00 -5.23
C HIS A 15 -2.90 -3.88 -5.57
N ARG A 16 -2.46 -4.56 -6.63
CA ARG A 16 -1.10 -4.42 -7.14
C ARG A 16 -0.82 -3.00 -7.63
N MET A 17 -1.76 -2.35 -8.31
CA MET A 17 -1.63 -0.95 -8.75
C MET A 17 -1.55 0.02 -7.56
N HIS A 18 -2.39 -0.14 -6.54
CA HIS A 18 -2.31 0.68 -5.33
C HIS A 18 -0.98 0.46 -4.61
N LEU A 19 -0.52 -0.79 -4.51
CA LEU A 19 0.75 -1.11 -3.91
C LEU A 19 1.93 -0.50 -4.68
N ASP A 20 1.92 -0.56 -6.02
CA ASP A 20 2.94 0.04 -6.89
C ASP A 20 2.92 1.59 -6.77
N ALA A 21 1.74 2.19 -6.71
CA ALA A 21 1.59 3.63 -6.49
C ALA A 21 2.07 4.07 -5.09
N SER A 22 1.71 3.33 -4.04
CA SER A 22 2.22 3.57 -2.68
C SER A 22 3.73 3.38 -2.61
N ALA A 23 4.26 2.42 -3.38
CA ALA A 23 5.68 2.14 -3.47
C ALA A 23 6.45 3.09 -4.38
N ASP A 24 5.81 4.14 -4.90
CA ASP A 24 6.43 5.08 -5.84
C ASP A 24 7.12 4.34 -7.00
N GLY A 25 6.51 3.23 -7.44
CA GLY A 25 7.06 2.29 -8.39
C GLY A 25 6.94 0.82 -7.93
N SER A 26 7.69 -0.07 -8.57
CA SER A 26 7.50 -1.50 -8.33
C SER A 26 8.06 -2.00 -7.01
N ILE A 27 7.20 -2.51 -6.13
CA ILE A 27 7.63 -3.14 -4.86
C ILE A 27 8.63 -4.30 -5.05
N LYS A 28 8.72 -4.87 -6.26
CA LYS A 28 9.70 -5.90 -6.63
C LYS A 28 11.16 -5.41 -6.64
N ILE A 29 11.39 -4.10 -6.79
CA ILE A 29 12.74 -3.51 -6.85
C ILE A 29 13.15 -2.83 -5.53
N LYS A 30 12.23 -2.72 -4.57
CA LYS A 30 12.49 -2.11 -3.26
C LYS A 30 13.29 -3.01 -2.33
N THR A 31 14.12 -2.40 -1.48
CA THR A 31 14.82 -3.09 -0.39
C THR A 31 13.88 -3.41 0.78
N GLY A 32 14.29 -4.31 1.66
CA GLY A 32 13.47 -4.74 2.81
C GLY A 32 13.06 -3.60 3.73
N GLU A 33 13.92 -2.58 3.90
CA GLU A 33 13.61 -1.37 4.68
C GLU A 33 12.52 -0.53 4.02
N GLU A 34 12.61 -0.30 2.70
CA GLU A 34 11.59 0.46 1.98
C GLU A 34 10.22 -0.26 1.99
N VAL A 35 10.22 -1.59 1.96
CA VAL A 35 8.97 -2.37 2.09
C VAL A 35 8.39 -2.24 3.50
N LYS A 36 9.24 -2.21 4.54
CA LYS A 36 8.80 -1.98 5.92
C LYS A 36 8.16 -0.61 6.08
N GLU A 37 8.82 0.44 5.62
CA GLU A 37 8.26 1.80 5.64
C GLU A 37 6.96 1.89 4.84
N LEU A 38 6.88 1.20 3.70
CA LEU A 38 5.65 1.11 2.91
C LEU A 38 4.48 0.53 3.71
N ILE A 39 4.71 -0.57 4.42
CA ILE A 39 3.69 -1.26 5.21
C ILE A 39 3.27 -0.37 6.38
N GLU A 40 4.22 0.32 7.02
CA GLU A 40 3.93 1.30 8.07
C GLU A 40 3.09 2.47 7.52
N GLN A 41 3.44 3.00 6.35
CA GLN A 41 2.68 4.05 5.69
C GLN A 41 1.28 3.58 5.27
N MET A 42 1.12 2.37 4.72
CA MET A 42 -0.19 1.82 4.38
C MET A 42 -1.07 1.66 5.63
N CYS A 43 -0.50 1.18 6.73
CA CYS A 43 -1.18 1.05 8.02
C CYS A 43 -1.60 2.43 8.58
N GLN A 44 -0.74 3.45 8.44
CA GLN A 44 -1.10 4.83 8.80
C GLN A 44 -2.15 5.45 7.86
N ASN A 45 -2.10 5.14 6.56
CA ASN A 45 -2.98 5.72 5.56
C ASN A 45 -4.42 5.17 5.66
N GLU A 46 -4.60 3.90 6.04
CA GLU A 46 -5.92 3.33 6.39
C GLU A 46 -6.56 4.06 7.57
N TYR A 47 -5.75 4.49 8.54
CA TYR A 47 -6.23 5.27 9.68
C TYR A 47 -6.71 6.67 9.26
N ASN A 48 -6.07 7.29 8.26
CA ASN A 48 -6.42 8.62 7.78
C ASN A 48 -7.68 8.62 6.88
N MET A 49 -7.85 7.60 6.02
CA MET A 49 -9.04 7.48 5.16
C MET A 49 -10.34 7.29 5.96
N ASN A 50 -10.27 6.58 7.09
CA ASN A 50 -11.43 6.39 7.96
C ASN A 50 -11.78 7.67 8.76
N ASN A 51 -10.78 8.52 9.03
CA ASN A 51 -10.97 9.80 9.69
C ASN A 51 -11.60 10.85 8.74
N GLU A 52 -11.12 10.97 7.49
CA GLU A 52 -11.68 11.91 6.51
C GLU A 52 -13.14 11.61 6.15
N ARG A 53 -13.56 10.34 6.17
CA ARG A 53 -14.95 9.96 5.89
C ARG A 53 -15.89 10.30 7.06
N SER A 54 -15.38 10.35 8.29
CA SER A 54 -16.16 10.73 9.47
C SER A 54 -16.28 12.25 9.66
N THR A 55 -15.39 13.05 9.05
CA THR A 55 -15.45 14.53 9.13
C THR A 55 -16.29 15.19 8.05
N ARG A 56 -16.91 14.44 7.12
CA ARG A 56 -18.01 14.98 6.32
C ARG A 56 -19.31 14.90 7.12
N THR A 57 -19.45 15.79 8.11
CA THR A 57 -20.76 16.18 8.62
C THR A 57 -21.53 16.78 7.44
N PRO A 58 -22.68 16.24 7.02
CA PRO A 58 -23.58 16.99 6.16
C PRO A 58 -24.14 18.14 7.01
N GLY A 59 -23.69 19.36 6.71
CA GLY A 59 -24.41 20.56 7.08
C GLY A 59 -25.66 20.72 6.21
#